data_AF-A0A0J6L4I8-F1
#
_entry.id   AF-A0A0J6L4I8-F1
#
_cell.length_a   1.000
_cell.length_b   1.000
_cell.length_c   1.000
_cell.angle_alpha   90.00
_cell.angle_beta   90.00
_cell.angle_gamma   90.00
#
_symmetry.space_group_name_H-M   'P 1'
#
loop_
_entity.id
_entity.type
_entity.pdbx_description
1 polymer ?
#
loop_
_entity_poly.entity_id
_entity_poly.type
_entity_poly.pdbx_seq_one_letter_code
_entity_poly.pdbx_strand_id
1 'polypeptide(L)'
;MKKLSKLMSFCLAASMLVVTGCEKSNNNVQLNEKVDQLDEAPEVTEKEAKKIVRKSVDEIANSFSEMEKENGWSRNNPGDLDTAKKGVKGLVSNKFVENQLPGLLDTFNRSRETDMLPFPIHIEPEVRLTYSQKNDVLKIETLTLANDMGNEAETWEFILVYKDGKWLMDRWSSNTPADLKLTKEEANELLRVQGFKNVSFVREENSGDKKYIFKEGNGVVAVDAQTSVITYNVDDKKQEKITKEDVIQEQETAKRNDSSTYTSSKEEKQLKKESSSALGKTKVLNELAALENQEKHTNVMTTNDIVNEIEGNYQLWDSKLNEIYNTLKNTMSPDAFQSLKTKQIAWVKEKESKVKAIGTDPNNGTMRRIEASEEKYKMTKERCYELVNGYMN
;
A
#
# COMPACT_ATOMS: atom_id res chain seq x y z
N MET A 1 29.29 -44.46 -32.97
CA MET A 1 28.22 -44.64 -33.98
C MET A 1 27.42 -45.89 -33.63
N LYS A 2 26.08 -45.80 -33.82
CA LYS A 2 25.03 -46.82 -33.65
C LYS A 2 24.53 -47.11 -32.22
N LYS A 3 23.45 -46.36 -31.90
CA LYS A 3 22.30 -46.78 -31.07
C LYS A 3 21.75 -48.12 -31.54
N LEU A 4 21.13 -48.91 -30.65
CA LEU A 4 19.73 -49.37 -30.83
C LEU A 4 19.23 -50.18 -29.63
N SER A 5 18.07 -49.73 -29.15
CA SER A 5 17.12 -50.36 -28.22
C SER A 5 16.52 -51.65 -28.76
N LYS A 6 16.17 -52.60 -27.87
CA LYS A 6 14.83 -53.22 -27.85
C LYS A 6 14.56 -54.02 -26.57
N LEU A 7 13.43 -53.70 -25.95
CA LEU A 7 12.67 -54.54 -25.03
C LEU A 7 12.32 -55.89 -25.68
N MET A 8 12.30 -56.96 -24.87
CA MET A 8 11.09 -57.77 -24.57
C MET A 8 11.47 -59.17 -24.02
N SER A 9 10.62 -59.63 -23.10
CA SER A 9 10.20 -61.04 -22.92
C SER A 9 10.77 -61.81 -21.73
N PHE A 10 9.94 -61.88 -20.69
CA PHE A 10 9.49 -63.08 -19.98
C PHE A 10 10.47 -64.26 -19.83
N CYS A 11 10.83 -64.53 -18.58
CA CYS A 11 10.90 -65.90 -18.06
C CYS A 11 10.34 -65.94 -16.63
N LEU A 12 9.21 -66.61 -16.46
CA LEU A 12 8.77 -67.19 -15.19
C LEU A 12 9.85 -68.15 -14.69
N ALA A 13 10.20 -68.06 -13.41
CA ALA A 13 10.73 -69.19 -12.66
C ALA A 13 9.90 -69.33 -11.38
N ALA A 14 9.10 -70.39 -11.37
CA ALA A 14 8.34 -70.85 -10.23
C ALA A 14 9.28 -71.27 -9.09
N SER A 15 8.89 -71.01 -7.86
CA SER A 15 9.43 -71.71 -6.69
C SER A 15 8.26 -71.98 -5.75
N MET A 16 7.73 -73.20 -5.90
CA MET A 16 6.80 -73.81 -4.97
C MET A 16 7.48 -73.97 -3.61
N LEU A 17 6.83 -73.50 -2.55
CA LEU A 17 6.92 -74.13 -1.24
C LEU A 17 5.49 -74.40 -0.78
N VAL A 18 5.09 -75.65 -1.01
CA VAL A 18 3.89 -76.27 -0.46
C VAL A 18 4.25 -76.73 0.95
N VAL A 19 3.58 -76.18 1.96
CA VAL A 19 3.40 -76.86 3.25
C VAL A 19 1.90 -77.01 3.46
N THR A 20 1.45 -78.24 3.28
CA THR A 20 0.11 -78.73 3.58
C THR A 20 -0.10 -78.82 5.08
N GLY A 21 -1.20 -78.24 5.58
CA GLY A 21 -1.78 -78.50 6.89
C GLY A 21 -3.31 -78.30 6.81
N CYS A 22 -4.06 -79.33 7.20
CA CYS A 22 -5.45 -79.60 6.80
C CYS A 22 -6.56 -78.69 7.35
N GLU A 23 -7.58 -78.54 6.49
CA GLU A 23 -9.04 -78.56 6.72
C GLU A 23 -9.70 -77.72 7.82
N LYS A 24 -10.48 -76.71 7.38
CA LYS A 24 -11.96 -76.78 7.41
C LYS A 24 -12.57 -75.64 6.58
N SER A 25 -13.46 -76.01 5.67
CA SER A 25 -14.30 -75.10 4.90
C SER A 25 -15.31 -74.39 5.81
N ASN A 26 -15.41 -73.07 5.69
CA ASN A 26 -16.71 -72.41 5.73
C ASN A 26 -16.63 -71.06 5.02
N ASN A 27 -17.51 -70.91 4.03
CA ASN A 27 -17.77 -69.67 3.33
C ASN A 27 -18.12 -68.58 4.33
N ASN A 28 -17.29 -67.54 4.42
CA ASN A 28 -17.73 -66.25 4.91
C ASN A 28 -17.21 -65.18 3.95
N VAL A 29 -18.19 -64.47 3.39
CA VAL A 29 -18.07 -63.31 2.53
C VAL A 29 -16.98 -62.39 3.06
N GLN A 30 -15.89 -62.23 2.30
CA GLN A 30 -14.99 -61.10 2.49
C GLN A 30 -15.77 -59.85 2.13
N LEU A 31 -16.37 -59.22 3.16
CA LEU A 31 -16.57 -57.79 3.18
C LEU A 31 -15.21 -57.17 2.92
N ASN A 32 -15.01 -56.74 1.68
CA ASN A 32 -13.89 -55.91 1.30
C ASN A 32 -14.19 -54.54 1.93
N GLU A 33 -14.01 -54.42 3.24
CA GLU A 33 -13.78 -53.12 3.87
C GLU A 33 -12.53 -52.57 3.21
N LYS A 34 -12.73 -51.71 2.22
CA LYS A 34 -11.78 -50.63 1.99
C LYS A 34 -11.70 -49.92 3.33
N VAL A 35 -10.65 -50.26 4.08
CA VAL A 35 -10.14 -49.37 5.12
C VAL A 35 -9.76 -48.11 4.36
N ASP A 36 -10.68 -47.14 4.34
CA ASP A 36 -10.35 -45.76 4.05
C ASP A 36 -9.23 -45.43 5.04
N GLN A 37 -7.98 -45.40 4.55
CA GLN A 37 -6.93 -44.73 5.28
C GLN A 37 -7.40 -43.30 5.42
N LEU A 38 -7.95 -42.97 6.59
CA LEU A 38 -8.18 -41.60 7.02
C LEU A 38 -6.82 -40.94 6.91
N ASP A 39 -6.65 -40.15 5.86
CA ASP A 39 -5.49 -39.30 5.61
C ASP A 39 -5.39 -38.36 6.83
N GLU A 40 -4.63 -38.79 7.84
CA GLU A 40 -4.40 -37.99 9.02
C GLU A 40 -3.69 -36.71 8.57
N ALA A 41 -4.23 -35.56 8.99
CA ALA A 41 -3.70 -34.29 8.55
C ALA A 41 -2.25 -34.13 9.01
N PRO A 42 -1.33 -33.76 8.11
CA PRO A 42 0.06 -33.55 8.51
C PRO A 42 0.13 -32.42 9.53
N GLU A 43 1.05 -32.54 10.49
CA GLU A 43 1.34 -31.47 11.43
C GLU A 43 1.86 -30.24 10.67
N VAL A 44 1.28 -29.08 10.95
CA VAL A 44 1.59 -27.82 10.26
C VAL A 44 2.56 -27.01 11.11
N THR A 45 3.72 -26.67 10.54
CA THR A 45 4.65 -25.70 11.12
C THR A 45 4.19 -24.26 10.88
N GLU A 46 4.71 -23.29 11.63
CA GLU A 46 4.42 -21.87 11.43
C GLU A 46 4.68 -21.43 9.99
N LYS A 47 5.82 -21.82 9.42
CA LYS A 47 6.20 -21.51 8.04
C LYS A 47 5.20 -22.08 7.03
N GLU A 48 4.68 -23.28 7.30
CA GLU A 48 3.66 -23.90 6.45
C GLU A 48 2.31 -23.19 6.63
N ALA A 49 1.91 -22.82 7.84
CA ALA A 49 0.70 -22.05 8.09
C ALA A 49 0.69 -20.73 7.31
N LYS A 50 1.79 -19.96 7.34
CA LYS A 50 1.93 -18.72 6.54
C LYS A 50 1.74 -18.99 5.04
N LYS A 51 2.30 -20.08 4.53
CA LYS A 51 2.17 -20.47 3.13
C LYS A 51 0.77 -20.94 2.78
N ILE A 52 0.14 -21.74 3.65
CA ILE A 52 -1.20 -22.30 3.46
C ILE A 52 -2.22 -21.18 3.39
N VAL A 53 -2.22 -20.23 4.33
CA VAL A 53 -3.24 -19.16 4.36
C VAL A 53 -3.15 -18.26 3.13
N ARG A 54 -1.95 -17.78 2.77
CA ARG A 54 -1.75 -16.96 1.57
C ARG A 54 -2.19 -17.70 0.31
N LYS A 55 -1.67 -18.91 0.13
CA LYS A 55 -1.98 -19.72 -1.04
C LYS A 55 -3.49 -19.99 -1.17
N SER A 56 -4.15 -20.31 -0.06
CA SER A 56 -5.59 -20.63 -0.08
C SER A 56 -6.44 -19.41 -0.47
N VAL A 57 -6.11 -18.22 0.06
CA VAL A 57 -6.79 -16.97 -0.32
C VAL A 57 -6.51 -16.62 -1.79
N ASP A 58 -5.25 -16.71 -2.23
CA ASP A 58 -4.84 -16.41 -3.60
C ASP A 58 -5.51 -17.35 -4.61
N GLU A 59 -5.56 -18.65 -4.34
CA GLU A 59 -6.22 -19.62 -5.24
C GLU A 59 -7.72 -19.33 -5.38
N ILE A 60 -8.40 -18.91 -4.31
CA ILE A 60 -9.81 -18.53 -4.37
C ILE A 60 -9.98 -17.23 -5.17
N ALA A 61 -9.18 -16.21 -4.89
CA ALA A 61 -9.23 -14.94 -5.62
C ALA A 61 -8.96 -15.14 -7.13
N ASN A 62 -7.92 -15.91 -7.47
CA ASN A 62 -7.57 -16.25 -8.85
C ASN A 62 -8.67 -17.04 -9.55
N SER A 63 -9.30 -18.00 -8.86
CA SER A 63 -10.44 -18.75 -9.40
C SER A 63 -11.59 -17.81 -9.80
N PHE A 64 -11.89 -16.79 -8.98
CA PHE A 64 -12.89 -15.78 -9.32
C PHE A 64 -12.48 -14.92 -10.53
N SER A 65 -11.23 -14.48 -10.59
CA SER A 65 -10.70 -13.74 -11.74
C SER A 65 -10.73 -14.56 -13.04
N GLU A 66 -10.41 -15.85 -12.97
CA GLU A 66 -10.50 -16.78 -14.11
C GLU A 66 -11.95 -16.97 -14.56
N MET A 67 -12.87 -17.23 -13.62
CA MET A 67 -14.30 -17.36 -13.93
C MET A 67 -14.87 -16.09 -14.56
N GLU A 68 -14.50 -14.91 -14.05
CA GLU A 68 -14.93 -13.64 -14.62
C GLU A 68 -14.49 -13.50 -16.07
N LYS A 69 -13.22 -13.79 -16.36
CA LYS A 69 -12.67 -13.72 -17.71
C LYS A 69 -13.30 -14.74 -18.66
N GLU A 70 -13.42 -15.99 -18.23
CA GLU A 70 -13.93 -17.09 -19.07
C GLU A 70 -15.42 -16.96 -19.37
N ASN A 71 -16.20 -16.46 -18.42
CA ASN A 71 -17.65 -16.37 -18.54
C ASN A 71 -18.13 -14.95 -18.92
N GLY A 72 -17.18 -14.03 -19.15
CA GLY A 72 -17.48 -12.64 -19.51
C GLY A 72 -18.31 -11.95 -18.44
N TRP A 73 -18.03 -12.22 -17.16
CA TRP A 73 -18.78 -11.58 -16.08
C TRP A 73 -18.52 -10.09 -16.09
N SER A 74 -19.59 -9.32 -15.92
CA SER A 74 -19.58 -7.87 -16.02
C SER A 74 -20.79 -7.30 -15.30
N ARG A 75 -20.93 -5.98 -15.31
CA ARG A 75 -22.12 -5.30 -14.76
C ARG A 75 -23.43 -5.81 -15.37
N ASN A 76 -23.43 -6.09 -16.67
CA ASN A 76 -24.62 -6.56 -17.39
C ASN A 76 -24.73 -8.08 -17.45
N ASN A 77 -23.74 -8.79 -16.93
CA ASN A 77 -23.66 -10.25 -16.89
C ASN A 77 -23.03 -10.66 -15.55
N PRO A 78 -23.75 -10.52 -14.42
CA PRO A 78 -23.18 -10.82 -13.11
C PRO A 78 -22.83 -12.30 -13.00
N GLY A 79 -21.85 -12.62 -12.16
CA GLY A 79 -21.46 -14.00 -11.91
C GLY A 79 -22.55 -14.78 -11.21
N ASP A 80 -22.72 -16.03 -11.61
CA ASP A 80 -23.73 -16.94 -11.11
C ASP A 80 -23.15 -17.97 -10.13
N LEU A 81 -24.00 -18.44 -9.21
CA LEU A 81 -23.59 -19.32 -8.13
C LEU A 81 -23.19 -20.72 -8.62
N ASP A 82 -23.76 -21.22 -9.72
CA ASP A 82 -23.46 -22.57 -10.21
C ASP A 82 -22.08 -22.65 -10.85
N THR A 83 -21.70 -21.60 -11.58
CA THR A 83 -20.33 -21.42 -12.08
C THR A 83 -19.37 -21.20 -10.91
N ALA A 84 -19.71 -20.30 -9.96
CA ALA A 84 -18.88 -20.06 -8.77
C ALA A 84 -18.59 -21.34 -7.99
N LYS A 85 -19.60 -22.19 -7.74
CA LYS A 85 -19.46 -23.49 -7.09
C LYS A 85 -18.49 -24.42 -7.81
N LYS A 86 -18.48 -24.41 -9.14
CA LYS A 86 -17.57 -25.24 -9.94
C LYS A 86 -16.14 -24.71 -9.87
N GLY A 87 -15.94 -23.40 -9.94
CA GLY A 87 -14.62 -22.78 -9.92
C GLY A 87 -13.89 -22.99 -8.59
N VAL A 88 -14.58 -22.84 -7.46
CA VAL A 88 -13.96 -23.02 -6.14
C VAL A 88 -13.83 -24.48 -5.69
N LYS A 89 -14.24 -25.44 -6.53
CA LYS A 89 -14.25 -26.86 -6.18
C LYS A 89 -12.84 -27.35 -5.87
N GLY A 90 -12.66 -27.90 -4.67
CA GLY A 90 -11.35 -28.40 -4.21
C GLY A 90 -10.42 -27.32 -3.67
N LEU A 91 -10.88 -26.07 -3.55
CA LEU A 91 -10.23 -24.98 -2.82
C LEU A 91 -10.90 -24.71 -1.47
N VAL A 92 -12.21 -24.95 -1.40
CA VAL A 92 -13.05 -24.65 -0.23
C VAL A 92 -13.84 -25.89 0.21
N SER A 93 -14.29 -25.89 1.47
CA SER A 93 -15.15 -26.94 2.02
C SER A 93 -16.61 -26.78 1.54
N ASN A 94 -17.43 -27.83 1.71
CA ASN A 94 -18.88 -27.72 1.45
C ASN A 94 -19.54 -26.65 2.32
N LYS A 95 -19.07 -26.51 3.56
CA LYS A 95 -19.61 -25.54 4.51
C LYS A 95 -19.28 -24.10 4.10
N PHE A 96 -18.12 -23.86 3.49
CA PHE A 96 -17.82 -22.57 2.86
C PHE A 96 -18.76 -22.28 1.69
N VAL A 97 -18.99 -23.28 0.82
CA VAL A 97 -19.91 -23.15 -0.33
C VAL A 97 -21.32 -22.80 0.12
N GLU A 98 -21.79 -23.40 1.21
CA GLU A 98 -23.14 -23.17 1.74
C GLU A 98 -23.26 -21.80 2.43
N ASN A 99 -22.26 -21.41 3.23
CA ASN A 99 -22.40 -20.29 4.16
C ASN A 99 -21.68 -19.00 3.76
N GLN A 100 -20.61 -19.06 2.95
CA GLN A 100 -19.83 -17.88 2.59
C GLN A 100 -19.85 -17.56 1.10
N LEU A 101 -19.86 -18.58 0.23
CA LEU A 101 -19.79 -18.37 -1.21
C LEU A 101 -20.91 -17.47 -1.77
N PRO A 102 -22.18 -17.57 -1.36
CA PRO A 102 -23.23 -16.70 -1.89
C PRO A 102 -22.99 -15.22 -1.56
N GLY A 103 -22.61 -14.91 -0.32
CA GLY A 103 -22.29 -13.54 0.10
C GLY A 103 -21.00 -13.02 -0.54
N LEU A 104 -19.99 -13.87 -0.67
CA LEU A 104 -18.75 -13.54 -1.36
C LEU A 104 -19.00 -13.20 -2.85
N LEU A 105 -19.84 -13.99 -3.53
CA LEU A 105 -20.22 -13.75 -4.93
C LEU A 105 -21.04 -12.46 -5.08
N ASP A 106 -21.96 -12.17 -4.16
CA ASP A 106 -22.69 -10.89 -4.17
C ASP A 106 -21.73 -9.70 -4.04
N THR A 107 -20.83 -9.73 -3.05
CA THR A 107 -19.82 -8.69 -2.86
C THR A 107 -18.88 -8.60 -4.06
N PHE A 108 -18.44 -9.72 -4.63
CA PHE A 108 -17.64 -9.73 -5.87
C PHE A 108 -18.39 -9.06 -7.01
N ASN A 109 -19.67 -9.38 -7.18
CA ASN A 109 -20.47 -8.78 -8.25
C ASN A 109 -20.62 -7.27 -8.10
N ARG A 110 -20.71 -6.78 -6.85
CA ARG A 110 -20.80 -5.36 -6.50
C ARG A 110 -19.44 -4.63 -6.54
N SER A 111 -18.34 -5.34 -6.26
CA SER A 111 -16.99 -4.78 -6.22
C SER A 111 -16.52 -4.16 -7.54
N ARG A 112 -17.15 -4.55 -8.66
CA ARG A 112 -16.90 -3.99 -9.99
C ARG A 112 -17.26 -2.50 -10.11
N GLU A 113 -18.00 -1.95 -9.15
CA GLU A 113 -18.28 -0.52 -9.09
C GLU A 113 -17.18 0.25 -8.33
N THR A 114 -16.29 -0.44 -7.63
CA THR A 114 -15.37 0.16 -6.64
C THR A 114 -13.92 -0.31 -6.75
N ASP A 115 -13.56 -1.16 -7.73
CA ASP A 115 -12.24 -1.81 -7.88
C ASP A 115 -11.72 -2.52 -6.60
N MET A 116 -12.61 -2.80 -5.64
CA MET A 116 -12.26 -3.32 -4.32
C MET A 116 -12.58 -4.81 -4.25
N LEU A 117 -11.60 -5.65 -4.52
CA LEU A 117 -11.78 -7.10 -4.47
C LEU A 117 -12.25 -7.57 -3.08
N PRO A 118 -13.24 -8.47 -2.98
CA PRO A 118 -13.83 -8.90 -1.71
C PRO A 118 -12.99 -9.98 -0.99
N PHE A 119 -11.72 -10.13 -1.36
CA PHE A 119 -10.84 -11.19 -0.89
C PHE A 119 -9.77 -10.61 0.05
N PRO A 120 -9.41 -11.30 1.13
CA PRO A 120 -8.36 -10.85 2.06
C PRO A 120 -6.94 -11.06 1.49
N ILE A 121 -6.65 -10.53 0.30
CA ILE A 121 -5.37 -10.74 -0.42
C ILE A 121 -4.20 -9.94 0.17
N HIS A 122 -4.47 -8.95 1.01
CA HIS A 122 -3.46 -8.08 1.63
C HIS A 122 -3.14 -8.48 3.08
N ILE A 123 -3.38 -9.74 3.46
CA ILE A 123 -2.99 -10.24 4.78
C ILE A 123 -1.48 -10.31 4.94
N GLU A 124 -1.02 -10.07 6.16
CA GLU A 124 0.39 -9.97 6.51
C GLU A 124 0.82 -11.00 7.57
N PRO A 125 0.80 -12.31 7.23
CA PRO A 125 1.24 -13.36 8.15
C PRO A 125 2.75 -13.35 8.42
N GLU A 126 3.54 -12.52 7.74
CA GLU A 126 4.91 -12.24 8.20
C GLU A 126 4.93 -11.31 9.41
N VAL A 127 4.03 -10.33 9.48
CA VAL A 127 3.96 -9.37 10.59
C VAL A 127 3.40 -10.06 11.83
N ARG A 128 2.22 -10.67 11.72
CA ARG A 128 1.57 -11.38 12.83
C ARG A 128 0.95 -12.67 12.34
N LEU A 129 1.27 -13.76 13.03
CA LEU A 129 0.62 -15.05 12.83
C LEU A 129 0.42 -15.74 14.19
N THR A 130 -0.81 -16.14 14.47
CA THR A 130 -1.09 -17.20 15.44
C THR A 130 -1.71 -18.36 14.67
N TYR A 131 -1.42 -19.59 15.10
CA TYR A 131 -2.05 -20.75 14.50
C TYR A 131 -2.21 -21.86 15.53
N SER A 132 -3.21 -22.71 15.31
CA SER A 132 -3.44 -23.92 16.09
C SER A 132 -4.02 -24.98 15.18
N GLN A 133 -3.57 -26.22 15.38
CA GLN A 133 -4.09 -27.37 14.67
C GLN A 133 -4.70 -28.34 15.68
N LYS A 134 -5.89 -28.83 15.37
CA LYS A 134 -6.54 -29.92 16.10
C LYS A 134 -7.03 -30.93 15.07
N ASN A 135 -6.35 -32.07 14.98
CA ASN A 135 -6.60 -33.10 13.97
C ASN A 135 -6.56 -32.49 12.56
N ASP A 136 -7.69 -32.60 11.84
CA ASP A 136 -7.96 -32.12 10.50
C ASP A 136 -8.43 -30.66 10.45
N VAL A 137 -8.41 -29.91 11.55
CA VAL A 137 -8.81 -28.51 11.60
C VAL A 137 -7.60 -27.63 11.91
N LEU A 138 -7.31 -26.69 11.01
CA LEU A 138 -6.27 -25.68 11.16
C LEU A 138 -6.93 -24.30 11.29
N LYS A 139 -6.70 -23.64 12.43
CA LYS A 139 -7.08 -22.26 12.67
C LYS A 139 -5.84 -21.38 12.55
N ILE A 140 -5.92 -20.32 11.76
CA ILE A 140 -4.87 -19.32 11.56
C ILE A 140 -5.48 -17.95 11.83
N GLU A 141 -4.78 -17.11 12.59
CA GLU A 141 -5.11 -15.69 12.71
C GLU A 141 -3.93 -14.84 12.25
N THR A 142 -4.23 -13.76 11.55
CA THR A 142 -3.27 -12.76 11.08
C THR A 142 -3.97 -11.41 10.98
N LEU A 143 -3.41 -10.46 10.24
CA LEU A 143 -3.98 -9.14 10.08
C LEU A 143 -3.82 -8.61 8.66
N THR A 144 -4.64 -7.64 8.31
CA THR A 144 -4.34 -6.64 7.28
C THR A 144 -3.89 -5.37 7.99
N LEU A 145 -2.95 -4.63 7.39
CA LEU A 145 -2.45 -3.38 7.95
C LEU A 145 -3.31 -2.20 7.48
N ALA A 146 -3.33 -1.14 8.29
CA ALA A 146 -3.82 0.15 7.83
C ALA A 146 -2.99 0.65 6.64
N ASN A 147 -3.64 1.39 5.75
CA ASN A 147 -3.01 1.93 4.56
C ASN A 147 -3.29 3.43 4.39
N ASP A 148 -2.59 4.04 3.44
CA ASP A 148 -2.66 5.48 3.16
C ASP A 148 -4.01 5.91 2.55
N MET A 149 -4.89 4.96 2.21
CA MET A 149 -6.25 5.22 1.72
C MET A 149 -7.27 5.33 2.85
N GLY A 150 -6.83 5.26 4.10
CA GLY A 150 -7.69 5.36 5.28
C GLY A 150 -8.38 4.05 5.66
N ASN A 151 -7.97 2.91 5.09
CA ASN A 151 -8.42 1.62 5.58
C ASN A 151 -7.78 1.34 6.94
N GLU A 152 -8.58 0.91 7.90
CA GLU A 152 -8.12 0.50 9.22
C GLU A 152 -7.49 -0.90 9.18
N ALA A 153 -6.58 -1.17 10.11
CA ALA A 153 -6.05 -2.52 10.29
C ALA A 153 -7.18 -3.47 10.72
N GLU A 154 -7.20 -4.69 10.19
CA GLU A 154 -8.19 -5.70 10.58
C GLU A 154 -7.48 -6.95 11.07
N THR A 155 -8.05 -7.60 12.08
CA THR A 155 -7.65 -8.96 12.46
C THR A 155 -8.49 -9.96 11.68
N TRP A 156 -7.82 -10.97 11.12
CA TRP A 156 -8.43 -12.00 10.30
C TRP A 156 -8.27 -13.37 10.96
N GLU A 157 -9.36 -14.13 10.97
CA GLU A 157 -9.39 -15.54 11.35
C GLU A 157 -9.72 -16.39 10.12
N PHE A 158 -8.93 -17.44 9.90
CA PHE A 158 -9.11 -18.43 8.86
C PHE A 158 -9.22 -19.82 9.48
N ILE A 159 -10.24 -20.56 9.08
CA ILE A 159 -10.45 -21.96 9.46
C ILE A 159 -10.31 -22.79 8.19
N LEU A 160 -9.40 -23.76 8.21
CA LEU A 160 -9.19 -24.71 7.14
C LEU A 160 -9.44 -26.13 7.65
N VAL A 161 -9.94 -26.98 6.76
CA VAL A 161 -10.17 -28.41 7.02
C VAL A 161 -9.35 -29.25 6.07
N TYR A 162 -8.70 -30.30 6.58
CA TYR A 162 -7.91 -31.22 5.78
C TYR A 162 -8.78 -32.32 5.22
N LYS A 163 -8.81 -32.46 3.90
CA LYS A 163 -9.58 -33.48 3.20
C LYS A 163 -8.93 -33.84 1.88
N ASP A 164 -8.90 -35.14 1.57
CA ASP A 164 -8.39 -35.69 0.31
C ASP A 164 -6.97 -35.18 -0.01
N GLY A 165 -6.09 -35.17 1.01
CA GLY A 165 -4.69 -34.75 0.88
C GLY A 165 -4.46 -33.23 0.82
N LYS A 166 -5.48 -32.40 1.08
CA LYS A 166 -5.38 -30.93 0.94
C LYS A 166 -6.08 -30.18 2.07
N TRP A 167 -5.53 -29.03 2.43
CA TRP A 167 -6.21 -28.03 3.26
C TRP A 167 -7.19 -27.25 2.40
N LEU A 168 -8.46 -27.23 2.80
CA LEU A 168 -9.55 -26.50 2.14
C LEU A 168 -10.03 -25.38 3.06
N MET A 169 -10.28 -24.19 2.52
CA MET A 169 -10.86 -23.09 3.29
C MET A 169 -12.28 -23.45 3.74
N ASP A 170 -12.53 -23.49 5.05
CA ASP A 170 -13.86 -23.73 5.63
C ASP A 170 -14.59 -22.43 5.95
N ARG A 171 -13.84 -21.45 6.48
CA ARG A 171 -14.37 -20.11 6.79
C ARG A 171 -13.25 -19.09 6.93
N TRP A 172 -13.53 -17.85 6.55
CA TRP A 172 -12.79 -16.68 7.07
C TRP A 172 -13.71 -15.64 7.68
N SER A 173 -13.17 -14.82 8.57
CA SER A 173 -13.85 -13.64 9.10
C SER A 173 -12.85 -12.60 9.53
N SER A 174 -13.23 -11.33 9.46
CA SER A 174 -12.44 -10.23 10.00
C SER A 174 -13.21 -9.39 11.00
N ASN A 175 -12.47 -8.62 11.79
CA ASN A 175 -12.98 -7.56 12.62
C ASN A 175 -11.92 -6.46 12.74
N THR A 176 -12.39 -5.24 12.92
CA THR A 176 -11.52 -4.07 13.15
C THR A 176 -11.32 -3.90 14.65
N PRO A 177 -10.14 -4.20 15.20
CA PRO A 177 -9.90 -4.03 16.63
C PRO A 177 -9.83 -2.55 16.99
N ALA A 178 -10.41 -2.16 18.12
CA ALA A 178 -10.26 -0.81 18.67
C ALA A 178 -8.81 -0.49 19.07
N ASP A 179 -8.02 -1.53 19.36
CA ASP A 179 -6.59 -1.44 19.67
C ASP A 179 -5.88 -2.70 19.16
N LEU A 180 -5.09 -2.55 18.09
CA LEU A 180 -4.35 -3.65 17.46
C LEU A 180 -3.25 -4.21 18.36
N LYS A 181 -2.75 -3.42 19.32
CA LYS A 181 -1.65 -3.77 20.23
C LYS A 181 -0.44 -4.32 19.47
N LEU A 182 -0.03 -3.62 18.43
CA LEU A 182 1.18 -3.98 17.69
C LEU A 182 2.38 -3.95 18.65
N THR A 183 3.21 -4.99 18.60
CA THR A 183 4.47 -5.01 19.33
C THR A 183 5.56 -4.25 18.56
N LYS A 184 6.68 -3.96 19.21
CA LYS A 184 7.83 -3.31 18.55
C LYS A 184 8.40 -4.19 17.43
N GLU A 185 8.46 -5.49 17.66
CA GLU A 185 8.95 -6.49 16.72
C GLU A 185 8.04 -6.57 15.50
N GLU A 186 6.71 -6.58 15.71
CA GLU A 186 5.72 -6.53 14.63
C GLU A 186 5.78 -5.20 13.87
N ALA A 187 5.98 -4.07 14.56
CA ALA A 187 6.17 -2.76 13.91
C ALA A 187 7.41 -2.72 13.01
N ASN A 188 8.51 -3.35 13.45
CA ASN A 188 9.71 -3.48 12.63
C ASN A 188 9.47 -4.36 11.39
N GLU A 189 8.76 -5.47 11.56
CA GLU A 189 8.43 -6.39 10.48
C GLU A 189 7.42 -5.78 9.48
N LEU A 190 6.47 -4.98 9.99
CA LEU A 190 5.56 -4.15 9.21
C LEU A 190 6.33 -3.24 8.25
N LEU A 191 7.31 -2.49 8.75
CA LEU A 191 8.14 -1.63 7.91
C LEU A 191 8.89 -2.47 6.85
N ARG A 192 9.39 -3.64 7.22
CA ARG A 192 10.07 -4.55 6.28
C ARG A 192 9.15 -5.02 5.15
N VAL A 193 7.91 -5.43 5.44
CA VAL A 193 6.95 -5.88 4.41
C VAL A 193 6.47 -4.72 3.53
N GLN A 194 6.41 -3.50 4.08
CA GLN A 194 6.12 -2.27 3.33
C GLN A 194 7.30 -1.72 2.53
N GLY A 195 8.43 -2.44 2.50
CA GLY A 195 9.58 -2.13 1.63
C GLY A 195 10.60 -1.15 2.20
N PHE A 196 10.47 -0.74 3.47
CA PHE A 196 11.45 0.08 4.16
C PHE A 196 12.77 -0.68 4.30
N LYS A 197 13.89 0.02 4.16
CA LYS A 197 15.24 -0.61 4.17
C LYS A 197 16.09 -0.03 5.27
N ASN A 198 16.86 -0.89 5.95
CA ASN A 198 17.82 -0.52 6.99
C ASN A 198 17.19 0.30 8.12
N VAL A 199 15.97 -0.08 8.54
CA VAL A 199 15.31 0.55 9.68
C VAL A 199 15.96 0.13 10.98
N SER A 200 16.15 1.08 11.89
CA SER A 200 16.66 0.79 13.24
C SER A 200 15.78 1.45 14.28
N PHE A 201 15.35 0.68 15.28
CA PHE A 201 14.55 1.21 16.39
C PHE A 201 15.30 2.32 17.14
N VAL A 202 14.57 3.38 17.50
CA VAL A 202 15.09 4.54 18.23
C VAL A 202 14.49 4.60 19.63
N ARG A 203 13.16 4.67 19.73
CA ARG A 203 12.44 4.85 21.01
C ARG A 203 10.96 4.51 20.90
N GLU A 204 10.31 4.36 22.05
CA GLU A 204 8.85 4.37 22.16
C GLU A 204 8.37 5.78 22.52
N GLU A 205 7.24 6.21 21.98
CA GLU A 205 6.57 7.46 22.33
C GLU A 205 5.15 7.18 22.83
N ASN A 206 4.80 7.72 24.00
CA ASN A 206 3.50 7.50 24.67
C ASN A 206 2.72 8.82 24.82
N SER A 207 3.02 9.83 24.01
CA SER A 207 2.31 11.11 23.99
C SER A 207 1.06 10.99 23.10
N GLY A 208 0.05 10.28 23.60
CA GLY A 208 -1.10 9.81 22.83
C GLY A 208 -1.04 8.30 22.64
N ASP A 209 -1.50 7.80 21.49
CA ASP A 209 -1.39 6.38 21.15
C ASP A 209 0.07 5.97 21.08
N LYS A 210 0.36 4.75 21.56
CA LYS A 210 1.72 4.24 21.65
C LYS A 210 2.33 4.16 20.25
N LYS A 211 3.52 4.73 20.06
CA LYS A 211 4.24 4.75 18.78
C LYS A 211 5.64 4.17 18.91
N TYR A 212 6.06 3.44 17.89
CA TYR A 212 7.43 2.96 17.75
C TYR A 212 8.16 3.80 16.72
N ILE A 213 9.23 4.46 17.15
CA ILE A 213 10.02 5.35 16.29
C ILE A 213 11.21 4.56 15.75
N PHE A 214 11.38 4.58 14.44
CA PHE A 214 12.50 3.99 13.72
C PHE A 214 13.23 5.05 12.91
N LYS A 215 14.54 4.88 12.78
CA LYS A 215 15.36 5.65 11.85
C LYS A 215 15.38 4.94 10.51
N GLU A 216 15.17 5.68 9.43
CA GLU A 216 15.30 5.21 8.05
C GLU A 216 16.15 6.22 7.26
N GLY A 217 17.38 5.84 6.90
CA GLY A 217 18.33 6.76 6.26
C GLY A 217 18.57 8.02 7.09
N ASN A 218 18.21 9.18 6.53
CA ASN A 218 18.32 10.49 7.20
C ASN A 218 17.01 10.93 7.88
N GLY A 219 15.94 10.15 7.77
CA GLY A 219 14.63 10.46 8.33
C GLY A 219 14.27 9.59 9.54
N VAL A 220 13.11 9.91 10.11
CA VAL A 220 12.45 9.10 11.13
C VAL A 220 11.05 8.73 10.64
N VAL A 221 10.67 7.49 10.93
CA VAL A 221 9.34 6.96 10.69
C VAL A 221 8.76 6.50 12.02
N ALA A 222 7.47 6.74 12.23
CA ALA A 222 6.75 6.26 13.39
C ALA A 222 5.63 5.31 12.96
N VAL A 223 5.56 4.18 13.65
CA VAL A 223 4.48 3.20 13.49
C VAL A 223 3.59 3.31 14.72
N ASP A 224 2.31 3.55 14.48
CA ASP A 224 1.29 3.58 15.51
C ASP A 224 0.92 2.17 15.97
N ALA A 225 1.03 1.90 17.26
CA ALA A 225 0.80 0.56 17.81
C ALA A 225 -0.68 0.18 17.87
N GLN A 226 -1.57 1.18 17.92
CA GLN A 226 -3.01 0.96 17.98
C GLN A 226 -3.59 0.70 16.59
N THR A 227 -3.10 1.44 15.59
CA THR A 227 -3.71 1.50 14.25
C THR A 227 -2.85 0.91 13.14
N SER A 228 -1.57 0.64 13.39
CA SER A 228 -0.55 0.28 12.38
C SER A 228 -0.24 1.37 11.36
N VAL A 229 -0.74 2.60 11.55
CA VAL A 229 -0.48 3.73 10.64
C VAL A 229 0.99 4.11 10.67
N ILE A 230 1.57 4.30 9.50
CA ILE A 230 2.93 4.78 9.32
C ILE A 230 2.90 6.31 9.13
N THR A 231 3.73 7.03 9.88
CA THR A 231 3.88 8.48 9.72
C THR A 231 5.34 8.86 9.49
N TYR A 232 5.57 9.74 8.52
CA TYR A 232 6.90 10.21 8.11
C TYR A 232 7.21 11.57 8.76
N ASN A 233 8.50 11.86 8.96
CA ASN A 233 9.00 13.18 9.38
C ASN A 233 8.34 13.71 10.66
N VAL A 234 8.21 12.85 11.68
CA VAL A 234 7.67 13.24 12.99
C VAL A 234 8.52 14.39 13.56
N ASP A 235 7.86 15.54 13.85
CA ASP A 235 8.46 16.84 14.19
C ASP A 235 9.64 16.69 15.17
N ASP A 236 10.86 16.84 14.65
CA ASP A 236 12.12 16.54 15.33
C ASP A 236 12.53 17.63 16.36
N LYS A 237 11.57 18.25 17.04
CA LYS A 237 11.85 19.25 18.10
C LYS A 237 12.45 18.67 19.38
N LYS A 238 12.59 17.34 19.50
CA LYS A 238 13.24 16.69 20.65
C LYS A 238 14.71 16.30 20.39
N GLN A 239 15.22 16.38 19.16
CA GLN A 239 16.64 16.07 18.89
C GLN A 239 17.62 17.14 19.40
N GLU A 240 17.18 18.39 19.60
CA GLU A 240 18.07 19.42 20.15
C GLU A 240 18.29 19.35 21.67
N LYS A 241 17.53 18.54 22.43
CA LYS A 241 17.72 18.41 23.89
C LYS A 241 18.63 17.26 24.28
N ILE A 242 18.45 16.08 23.68
CA ILE A 242 19.21 14.88 24.06
C ILE A 242 20.67 15.01 23.62
N THR A 243 20.92 15.62 22.45
CA THR A 243 22.30 15.83 21.95
C THR A 243 23.06 16.95 22.66
N LYS A 244 22.38 17.81 23.46
CA LYS A 244 23.03 18.88 24.24
C LYS A 244 23.37 18.44 25.66
N GLU A 245 22.71 17.44 26.22
CA GLU A 245 23.02 16.93 27.57
C GLU A 245 24.28 16.05 27.59
N ASP A 246 24.56 15.29 26.52
CA ASP A 246 25.80 14.49 26.41
C ASP A 246 27.04 15.31 25.98
N VAL A 247 26.86 16.45 25.30
CA VAL A 247 27.99 17.28 24.81
C VAL A 247 28.49 18.29 25.86
N ILE A 248 27.71 18.60 26.89
CA ILE A 248 28.08 19.59 27.92
C ILE A 248 28.98 19.00 29.02
N GLN A 249 29.10 17.67 29.17
CA GLN A 249 29.98 17.07 30.18
C GLN A 249 31.46 16.90 29.77
N GLU A 250 31.83 17.08 28.51
CA GLU A 250 33.23 16.83 28.07
C GLU A 250 34.03 18.07 27.63
N GLN A 251 33.48 19.29 27.68
CA GLN A 251 34.21 20.50 27.21
C GLN A 251 34.50 21.58 28.26
N GLU A 252 34.16 21.41 29.54
CA GLU A 252 34.61 22.32 30.61
C GLU A 252 35.99 21.95 31.19
N THR A 253 37.02 21.80 30.36
CA THR A 253 38.42 21.96 30.79
C THR A 253 39.29 22.63 29.72
N ALA A 254 39.05 23.93 29.45
CA ALA A 254 40.12 24.93 29.23
C ALA A 254 39.55 26.31 28.84
N LYS A 255 39.61 27.23 29.80
CA LYS A 255 40.09 28.63 29.71
C LYS A 255 40.58 29.09 28.31
N ARG A 256 40.42 30.34 27.85
CA ARG A 256 40.05 31.64 28.44
C ARG A 256 40.16 32.69 27.33
N ASN A 257 39.44 33.82 27.50
CA ASN A 257 39.78 35.19 27.07
C ASN A 257 39.73 35.48 25.55
N ASP A 258 39.35 36.66 25.05
CA ASP A 258 39.00 37.93 25.66
C ASP A 258 38.15 38.79 24.69
N SER A 259 37.28 39.61 25.28
CA SER A 259 37.00 41.04 24.99
C SER A 259 36.62 41.59 23.59
N SER A 260 35.44 42.25 23.60
CA SER A 260 35.21 43.68 23.26
C SER A 260 34.92 44.17 21.82
N THR A 261 33.62 44.45 21.60
CA THR A 261 32.96 45.75 21.29
C THR A 261 33.43 46.73 20.19
N TYR A 262 32.38 47.23 19.49
CA TYR A 262 32.12 48.61 19.00
C TYR A 262 32.39 49.02 17.52
N THR A 263 31.25 49.27 16.83
CA THR A 263 30.87 50.42 15.96
C THR A 263 31.47 50.71 14.58
N SER A 264 30.53 50.74 13.62
CA SER A 264 30.16 51.86 12.72
C SER A 264 30.87 52.08 11.36
N SER A 265 30.05 51.84 10.33
CA SER A 265 29.71 52.75 9.20
C SER A 265 30.54 52.82 7.90
N LYS A 266 29.75 52.62 6.82
CA LYS A 266 29.77 53.25 5.47
C LYS A 266 30.78 52.76 4.43
N GLU A 267 30.26 51.95 3.51
CA GLU A 267 30.55 52.06 2.07
C GLU A 267 29.29 51.72 1.26
N GLU A 268 28.44 52.72 1.04
CA GLU A 268 27.45 52.71 -0.04
C GLU A 268 28.07 53.42 -1.25
N LYS A 269 28.25 52.71 -2.38
CA LYS A 269 27.76 53.11 -3.71
C LYS A 269 28.26 52.15 -4.81
N GLN A 270 27.79 50.91 -4.75
CA GLN A 270 27.64 50.06 -5.95
C GLN A 270 26.53 48.99 -5.83
N LEU A 271 25.90 48.81 -4.65
CA LEU A 271 24.88 47.77 -4.38
C LEU A 271 23.41 48.12 -4.69
N LYS A 272 23.07 49.35 -5.09
CA LYS A 272 21.66 49.81 -5.10
C LYS A 272 20.81 49.39 -6.31
N LYS A 273 21.35 48.65 -7.29
CA LYS A 273 20.56 48.15 -8.43
C LYS A 273 20.22 46.65 -8.35
N GLU A 274 20.99 45.87 -7.60
CA GLU A 274 20.71 44.44 -7.36
C GLU A 274 19.86 44.21 -6.09
N SER A 275 19.91 45.12 -5.11
CA SER A 275 19.16 44.97 -3.86
C SER A 275 17.65 45.16 -4.00
N SER A 276 17.16 45.98 -4.95
CA SER A 276 15.71 46.19 -5.14
C SER A 276 15.04 45.06 -5.91
N SER A 277 15.79 44.37 -6.77
CA SER A 277 15.29 43.27 -7.60
C SER A 277 15.21 41.97 -6.77
N ALA A 278 16.27 41.67 -6.02
CA ALA A 278 16.31 40.54 -5.07
C ALA A 278 15.23 40.66 -3.98
N LEU A 279 14.88 41.87 -3.55
CA LEU A 279 13.74 42.11 -2.63
C LEU A 279 12.39 41.73 -3.25
N GLY A 280 12.22 41.98 -4.56
CA GLY A 280 11.00 41.67 -5.30
C GLY A 280 10.76 40.17 -5.42
N LYS A 281 11.78 39.42 -5.84
CA LYS A 281 11.70 37.95 -5.94
C LYS A 281 11.40 37.30 -4.58
N THR A 282 12.14 37.69 -3.54
CA THR A 282 11.97 37.13 -2.19
C THR A 282 10.58 37.41 -1.64
N LYS A 283 10.06 38.63 -1.86
CA LYS A 283 8.70 38.99 -1.45
C LYS A 283 7.66 38.09 -2.14
N VAL A 284 7.76 37.91 -3.45
CA VAL A 284 6.78 37.09 -4.19
C VAL A 284 6.89 35.62 -3.80
N LEU A 285 8.08 35.08 -3.55
CA LEU A 285 8.24 33.72 -3.01
C LEU A 285 7.58 33.54 -1.64
N ASN A 286 7.70 34.53 -0.76
CA ASN A 286 7.00 34.51 0.53
C ASN A 286 5.48 34.59 0.34
N GLU A 287 4.99 35.36 -0.63
CA GLU A 287 3.57 35.38 -1.00
C GLU A 287 3.10 34.03 -1.54
N LEU A 288 3.92 33.32 -2.32
CA LEU A 288 3.60 31.95 -2.79
C LEU A 288 3.52 30.96 -1.61
N ALA A 289 4.49 30.99 -0.71
CA ALA A 289 4.47 30.15 0.51
C ALA A 289 3.27 30.48 1.42
N ALA A 290 2.87 31.75 1.51
CA ALA A 290 1.66 32.13 2.22
C ALA A 290 0.38 31.63 1.51
N LEU A 291 0.38 31.58 0.18
CA LEU A 291 -0.72 31.05 -0.62
C LEU A 291 -0.94 29.55 -0.36
N GLU A 292 0.13 28.78 -0.16
CA GLU A 292 0.04 27.36 0.20
C GLU A 292 -0.75 27.15 1.50
N ASN A 293 -0.60 28.06 2.47
CA ASN A 293 -1.34 28.01 3.73
C ASN A 293 -2.82 28.46 3.60
N GLN A 294 -3.20 29.04 2.46
CA GLN A 294 -4.58 29.44 2.17
C GLN A 294 -5.33 28.38 1.35
N GLU A 295 -4.63 27.34 0.90
CA GLU A 295 -5.25 26.22 0.23
C GLU A 295 -6.21 25.51 1.19
N LYS A 296 -7.37 25.12 0.65
CA LYS A 296 -8.30 24.27 1.36
C LYS A 296 -7.86 22.82 1.19
N HIS A 297 -7.80 22.11 2.31
CA HIS A 297 -7.52 20.67 2.40
C HIS A 297 -8.53 20.05 3.36
N THR A 298 -9.81 20.03 2.99
CA THR A 298 -10.86 19.50 3.85
C THR A 298 -11.19 18.06 3.50
N ASN A 299 -11.56 17.26 4.50
CA ASN A 299 -12.00 15.90 4.26
C ASN A 299 -13.46 15.92 3.76
N VAL A 300 -13.62 16.20 2.47
CA VAL A 300 -14.92 16.28 1.78
C VAL A 300 -15.37 14.91 1.28
N MET A 301 -16.66 14.63 1.45
CA MET A 301 -17.21 13.28 1.23
C MET A 301 -17.66 12.99 -0.20
N THR A 302 -17.89 14.01 -1.04
CA THR A 302 -18.41 13.82 -2.41
C THR A 302 -17.42 14.26 -3.47
N THR A 303 -17.43 13.59 -4.62
CA THR A 303 -16.61 13.97 -5.79
C THR A 303 -16.82 15.42 -6.21
N ASN A 304 -18.05 15.94 -6.10
CA ASN A 304 -18.32 17.34 -6.45
C ASN A 304 -17.66 18.31 -5.47
N ASP A 305 -17.68 17.98 -4.18
CA ASP A 305 -17.05 18.82 -3.15
C ASP A 305 -15.53 18.80 -3.28
N ILE A 306 -14.93 17.63 -3.57
CA ILE A 306 -13.49 17.47 -3.88
C ILE A 306 -13.12 18.36 -5.07
N VAL A 307 -13.85 18.24 -6.19
CA VAL A 307 -13.60 19.04 -7.39
C VAL A 307 -13.77 20.54 -7.12
N ASN A 308 -14.79 20.95 -6.36
CA ASN A 308 -15.01 22.35 -6.01
C ASN A 308 -13.89 22.91 -5.13
N GLU A 309 -13.37 22.12 -4.20
CA GLU A 309 -12.21 22.49 -3.39
C GLU A 309 -10.97 22.71 -4.25
N ILE A 310 -10.65 21.74 -5.11
CA ILE A 310 -9.49 21.82 -6.01
C ILE A 310 -9.63 23.01 -6.97
N GLU A 311 -10.82 23.23 -7.55
CA GLU A 311 -11.07 24.38 -8.43
C GLU A 311 -10.98 25.72 -7.66
N GLY A 312 -11.35 25.75 -6.38
CA GLY A 312 -11.12 26.90 -5.51
C GLY A 312 -9.63 27.19 -5.30
N ASN A 313 -8.83 26.17 -5.01
CA ASN A 313 -7.37 26.29 -4.91
C ASN A 313 -6.76 26.70 -6.27
N TYR A 314 -7.22 26.11 -7.37
CA TYR A 314 -6.83 26.50 -8.72
C TYR A 314 -7.07 28.00 -8.98
N GLN A 315 -8.23 28.55 -8.63
CA GLN A 315 -8.53 29.97 -8.84
C GLN A 315 -7.60 30.89 -8.06
N LEU A 316 -7.22 30.49 -6.84
CA LEU A 316 -6.25 31.20 -6.02
C LEU A 316 -4.88 31.26 -6.72
N TRP A 317 -4.39 30.12 -7.20
CA TRP A 317 -3.12 30.02 -7.92
C TRP A 317 -3.13 30.69 -9.30
N ASP A 318 -4.23 30.59 -10.06
CA ASP A 318 -4.35 31.23 -11.37
C ASP A 318 -4.39 32.76 -11.25
N SER A 319 -5.07 33.27 -10.23
CA SER A 319 -5.02 34.71 -9.90
C SER A 319 -3.58 35.15 -9.61
N LYS A 320 -2.85 34.37 -8.80
CA LYS A 320 -1.46 34.67 -8.47
C LYS A 320 -0.52 34.57 -9.67
N LEU A 321 -0.75 33.60 -10.55
CA LEU A 321 -0.02 33.42 -11.81
C LEU A 321 -0.16 34.66 -12.70
N ASN A 322 -1.38 35.18 -12.82
CA ASN A 322 -1.67 36.36 -13.61
C ASN A 322 -1.02 37.62 -13.03
N GLU A 323 -0.98 37.77 -11.70
CA GLU A 323 -0.24 38.86 -11.03
C GLU A 323 1.27 38.80 -11.32
N ILE A 324 1.87 37.61 -11.19
CA ILE A 324 3.29 37.38 -11.48
C ILE A 324 3.60 37.70 -12.94
N TYR A 325 2.80 37.18 -13.87
CA TYR A 325 2.98 37.41 -15.30
C TYR A 325 2.84 38.90 -15.67
N ASN A 326 1.87 39.61 -15.07
CA ASN A 326 1.73 41.06 -15.24
C ASN A 326 2.90 41.84 -14.66
N THR A 327 3.45 41.41 -13.52
CA THR A 327 4.66 42.01 -12.94
C THR A 327 5.83 41.86 -13.91
N LEU A 328 6.07 40.65 -14.42
CA LEU A 328 7.11 40.36 -15.41
C LEU A 328 6.95 41.18 -16.69
N LYS A 329 5.71 41.37 -17.17
CA LYS A 329 5.40 42.23 -18.32
C LYS A 329 5.87 43.67 -18.13
N ASN A 330 5.78 44.18 -16.90
CA ASN A 330 6.09 45.57 -16.60
C ASN A 330 7.56 45.78 -16.20
N THR A 331 8.27 44.73 -15.80
CA THR A 331 9.65 44.83 -15.31
C THR A 331 10.70 44.31 -16.31
N MET A 332 10.34 43.39 -17.20
CA MET A 332 11.25 42.84 -18.21
C MET A 332 11.41 43.77 -19.41
N SER A 333 12.51 43.62 -20.14
CA SER A 333 12.65 44.25 -21.46
C SER A 333 11.62 43.67 -22.45
N PRO A 334 11.21 44.45 -23.48
CA PRO A 334 10.24 43.97 -24.47
C PRO A 334 10.63 42.62 -25.10
N ASP A 335 11.89 42.45 -25.51
CA ASP A 335 12.36 41.21 -26.15
C ASP A 335 12.32 40.01 -25.21
N ALA A 336 12.75 40.20 -23.95
CA ALA A 336 12.72 39.14 -22.94
C ALA A 336 11.27 38.76 -22.60
N PHE A 337 10.37 39.73 -22.52
CA PHE A 337 8.95 39.46 -22.28
C PHE A 337 8.27 38.78 -23.49
N GLN A 338 8.63 39.13 -24.73
CA GLN A 338 8.09 38.42 -25.91
C GLN A 338 8.49 36.94 -25.94
N SER A 339 9.74 36.64 -25.54
CA SER A 339 10.19 35.25 -25.36
C SER A 339 9.38 34.54 -24.27
N LEU A 340 9.19 35.18 -23.11
CA LEU A 340 8.36 34.65 -22.03
C LEU A 340 6.90 34.42 -22.48
N LYS A 341 6.30 35.36 -23.19
CA LYS A 341 4.92 35.26 -23.72
C LYS A 341 4.75 34.04 -24.61
N THR A 342 5.73 33.77 -25.48
CA THR A 342 5.72 32.59 -26.36
C THR A 342 5.74 31.30 -25.53
N LYS A 343 6.60 31.23 -24.51
CA LYS A 343 6.66 30.09 -23.58
C LYS A 343 5.36 29.94 -22.78
N GLN A 344 4.75 31.04 -22.35
CA GLN A 344 3.49 31.02 -21.61
C GLN A 344 2.34 30.48 -22.46
N ILE A 345 2.24 30.89 -23.73
CA ILE A 345 1.23 30.36 -24.67
C ILE A 345 1.43 28.86 -24.90
N ALA A 346 2.68 28.41 -25.07
CA ALA A 346 2.97 26.98 -25.22
C ALA A 346 2.58 26.18 -23.96
N TRP A 347 2.91 26.70 -22.78
CA TRP A 347 2.53 26.09 -21.50
C TRP A 347 1.00 26.00 -21.33
N VAL A 348 0.24 27.05 -21.67
CA VAL A 348 -1.24 27.00 -21.61
C VAL A 348 -1.78 25.88 -22.50
N LYS A 349 -1.28 25.77 -23.74
CA LYS A 349 -1.71 24.71 -24.67
C LYS A 349 -1.39 23.31 -24.14
N GLU A 350 -0.22 23.13 -23.54
CA GLU A 350 0.17 21.86 -22.91
C GLU A 350 -0.75 21.52 -21.74
N LYS A 351 -0.99 22.49 -20.83
CA LYS A 351 -1.91 22.33 -19.70
C LYS A 351 -3.31 21.92 -20.16
N GLU A 352 -3.89 22.67 -21.09
CA GLU A 352 -5.22 22.39 -21.62
C GLU A 352 -5.30 21.02 -22.31
N SER A 353 -4.24 20.61 -23.02
CA SER A 353 -4.17 19.30 -23.65
C SER A 353 -4.14 18.17 -22.62
N LYS A 354 -3.34 18.28 -21.56
CA LYS A 354 -3.24 17.29 -20.47
C LYS A 354 -4.55 17.17 -19.70
N VAL A 355 -5.11 18.30 -19.28
CA VAL A 355 -6.40 18.36 -18.57
C VAL A 355 -7.52 17.75 -19.42
N LYS A 356 -7.55 18.05 -20.74
CA LYS A 356 -8.54 17.45 -21.65
C LYS A 356 -8.34 15.95 -21.83
N ALA A 357 -7.10 15.48 -21.96
CA ALA A 357 -6.82 14.05 -22.11
C ALA A 357 -7.33 13.27 -20.89
N ILE A 358 -7.04 13.74 -19.68
CA ILE A 358 -7.54 13.14 -18.43
C ILE A 358 -9.06 13.21 -18.39
N GLY A 359 -9.66 14.40 -18.59
CA GLY A 359 -11.10 14.60 -18.49
C GLY A 359 -11.95 13.87 -19.54
N THR A 360 -11.32 13.35 -20.61
CA THR A 360 -11.98 12.57 -21.67
C THR A 360 -11.65 11.09 -21.64
N ASP A 361 -10.85 10.60 -20.68
CA ASP A 361 -10.56 9.18 -20.55
C ASP A 361 -11.83 8.39 -20.18
N PRO A 362 -12.33 7.49 -21.07
CA PRO A 362 -13.53 6.72 -20.81
C PRO A 362 -13.34 5.65 -19.72
N ASN A 363 -12.09 5.26 -19.42
CA ASN A 363 -11.78 4.20 -18.46
C ASN A 363 -11.84 4.69 -17.01
N ASN A 364 -11.73 6.01 -16.78
CA ASN A 364 -11.43 6.55 -15.45
C ASN A 364 -12.64 7.17 -14.71
N GLY A 365 -13.85 6.66 -15.01
CA GLY A 365 -15.07 6.90 -14.22
C GLY A 365 -15.32 8.35 -13.81
N THR A 366 -15.79 8.58 -12.58
CA THR A 366 -15.90 9.93 -11.99
C THR A 366 -14.56 10.49 -11.55
N MET A 367 -13.53 9.64 -11.38
CA MET A 367 -12.20 10.01 -10.92
C MET A 367 -11.50 10.97 -11.88
N ARG A 368 -11.75 10.82 -13.20
CA ARG A 368 -11.23 11.75 -14.23
C ARG A 368 -11.54 13.22 -13.96
N ARG A 369 -12.62 13.53 -13.23
CA ARG A 369 -12.97 14.91 -12.87
C ARG A 369 -12.05 15.46 -11.78
N ILE A 370 -11.73 14.63 -10.79
CA ILE A 370 -10.79 14.97 -9.71
C ILE A 370 -9.41 15.14 -10.32
N GLU A 371 -8.90 14.12 -11.03
CA GLU A 371 -7.57 14.15 -11.62
C GLU A 371 -7.36 15.29 -12.62
N ALA A 372 -8.35 15.58 -13.47
CA ALA A 372 -8.25 16.71 -14.40
C ALA A 372 -8.18 18.06 -13.67
N SER A 373 -8.90 18.19 -12.54
CA SER A 373 -8.86 19.38 -11.71
C SER A 373 -7.53 19.49 -10.95
N GLU A 374 -7.01 18.38 -10.43
CA GLU A 374 -5.72 18.31 -9.74
C GLU A 374 -4.57 18.65 -10.69
N GLU A 375 -4.53 18.10 -11.89
CA GLU A 375 -3.50 18.39 -12.89
C GLU A 375 -3.52 19.88 -13.27
N LYS A 376 -4.72 20.43 -13.48
CA LYS A 376 -4.92 21.86 -13.76
C LYS A 376 -4.40 22.75 -12.64
N TYR A 377 -4.71 22.41 -11.39
CA TYR A 377 -4.23 23.09 -10.18
C TYR A 377 -2.70 22.99 -10.06
N LYS A 378 -2.16 21.77 -10.09
CA LYS A 378 -0.74 21.47 -9.91
C LYS A 378 0.13 22.20 -10.94
N MET A 379 -0.20 22.07 -12.22
CA MET A 379 0.55 22.75 -13.28
C MET A 379 0.55 24.28 -13.10
N THR A 380 -0.56 24.84 -12.63
CA THR A 380 -0.69 26.29 -12.39
C THR A 380 0.16 26.74 -11.21
N LYS A 381 0.17 25.97 -10.11
CA LYS A 381 1.02 26.20 -8.94
C LYS A 381 2.50 26.13 -9.29
N GLU A 382 2.93 25.05 -9.96
CA GLU A 382 4.32 24.87 -10.42
C GLU A 382 4.75 26.05 -11.31
N ARG A 383 3.87 26.49 -12.21
CA ARG A 383 4.17 27.61 -13.10
C ARG A 383 4.40 28.93 -12.36
N CYS A 384 3.70 29.19 -11.25
CA CYS A 384 3.98 30.36 -10.40
C CYS A 384 5.43 30.34 -9.89
N TYR A 385 5.89 29.21 -9.36
CA TYR A 385 7.26 29.06 -8.89
C TYR A 385 8.27 29.17 -10.04
N GLU A 386 8.00 28.57 -11.20
CA GLU A 386 8.87 28.69 -12.38
C GLU A 386 9.04 30.14 -12.83
N LEU A 387 7.95 30.92 -12.89
CA LEU A 387 7.99 32.31 -13.32
C LEU A 387 8.82 33.17 -12.36
N VAL A 388 8.62 32.99 -11.05
CA VAL A 388 9.37 33.75 -10.04
C VAL A 388 10.85 33.33 -10.03
N ASN A 389 11.13 32.03 -10.02
CA ASN A 389 12.50 31.54 -9.94
C ASN A 389 13.31 31.81 -11.20
N GLY A 390 12.69 31.69 -12.37
CA GLY A 390 13.36 31.81 -13.67
C GLY A 390 13.40 33.22 -14.26
N TYR A 391 12.49 34.11 -13.88
CA TYR A 391 12.32 35.40 -14.56
C TYR A 391 12.28 36.62 -13.64
N MET A 392 12.07 36.45 -12.32
CA MET A 392 12.27 37.54 -11.38
C MET A 392 13.74 37.57 -10.91
N ASN A 393 14.37 38.72 -11.16
CA ASN A 393 15.71 39.08 -10.67
C ASN A 393 15.58 40.01 -9.47
#